data_AF-A0A969DMD1-F1
#
_entry.id   AF-A0A969DMD1-F1
#
_cell.length_a   1.000
_cell.length_b   1.000
_cell.length_c   1.000
_cell.angle_alpha   90.00
_cell.angle_beta   90.00
_cell.angle_gamma   90.00
#
_symmetry.space_group_name_H-M   'P 1'
#
loop_
_entity.id
_entity.type
_entity.pdbx_description
1 polymer ?
#
loop_
_entity_poly.entity_id
_entity_poly.type
_entity_poly.pdbx_seq_one_letter_code
_entity_poly.pdbx_strand_id
1 'polypeptide(L)' 'MTNNVGGFDRLIRFALAAVLFYLGLMVYTGSALGTGLAIAGAIAAISGLLGFCGLYSLLGINTRKADQRPQA' A
#
# COMPACT_ATOMS: atom_id res chain seq x y z
N MET A 1 6.65 14.28 16.73
CA MET A 1 5.25 14.31 16.24
C MET A 1 5.34 14.85 14.83
N THR A 2 5.20 14.12 13.74
CA THR A 2 4.11 13.25 13.27
C THR A 2 4.73 12.40 12.16
N ASN A 3 5.03 11.12 12.40
CA ASN A 3 5.56 10.26 11.34
C ASN A 3 4.45 9.42 10.72
N ASN A 4 3.52 10.09 10.04
CA ASN A 4 2.43 9.47 9.30
C ASN A 4 2.89 8.97 7.91
N VAL A 5 3.99 8.23 7.87
CA VAL A 5 4.54 7.77 6.58
C VAL A 5 4.20 6.29 6.33
N GLY A 6 3.89 5.52 7.37
CA GLY A 6 3.51 4.11 7.25
C GLY A 6 2.08 3.86 6.75
N GLY A 7 1.14 4.77 7.02
CA GLY A 7 -0.25 4.64 6.56
C GLY A 7 -0.46 5.19 5.15
N PHE A 8 0.28 6.22 4.77
CA PHE A 8 0.11 6.92 3.51
C PHE A 8 0.58 6.10 2.31
N ASP A 9 1.72 5.39 2.40
CA ASP A 9 2.20 4.49 1.33
C ASP A 9 1.23 3.32 1.10
N ARG A 10 0.70 2.75 2.19
CA ARG A 10 -0.36 1.73 2.14
C ARG A 10 -1.60 2.28 1.46
N LEU A 11 -2.06 3.46 1.83
CA LEU A 11 -3.21 4.12 1.22
C LEU A 11 -3.01 4.35 -0.28
N ILE A 12 -1.83 4.83 -0.69
CA ILE A 12 -1.50 5.03 -2.11
C ILE A 12 -1.52 3.69 -2.86
N ARG A 13 -0.92 2.62 -2.32
CA ARG A 13 -0.94 1.30 -2.97
C ARG A 13 -2.33 0.72 -3.10
N PHE A 14 -3.18 0.88 -2.09
CA PHE A 14 -4.58 0.48 -2.18
C PHE A 14 -5.37 1.33 -3.18
N ALA A 15 -5.14 2.65 -3.21
CA ALA A 15 -5.75 3.53 -4.20
C ALA A 15 -5.33 3.15 -5.62
N LEU A 16 -4.05 2.87 -5.84
CA LEU A 16 -3.51 2.48 -7.14
C LEU A 16 -4.05 1.12 -7.60
N ALA A 17 -4.17 0.15 -6.68
CA ALA A 17 -4.83 -1.12 -6.96
C ALA A 17 -6.32 -0.94 -7.30
N ALA A 18 -7.05 -0.09 -6.58
CA ALA A 18 -8.46 0.20 -6.85
C ALA A 18 -8.66 0.83 -8.25
N VAL A 19 -7.78 1.76 -8.64
CA VAL A 19 -7.79 2.37 -9.97
C VAL A 19 -7.52 1.31 -11.05
N LEU A 20 -6.50 0.46 -10.87
CA LEU A 20 -6.19 -0.60 -11.83
C LEU A 20 -7.33 -1.60 -12.00
N PHE A 21 -7.99 -2.00 -10.90
CA PHE A 21 -9.17 -2.85 -10.98
C PHE A 21 -10.35 -2.18 -11.67
N TYR A 22 -10.60 -0.90 -11.39
CA TYR A 22 -11.67 -0.16 -12.06
C TYR A 22 -11.42 -0.09 -13.58
N LEU A 23 -10.21 0.27 -14.01
CA LEU A 23 -9.88 0.28 -15.43
C LEU A 23 -9.97 -1.13 -16.04
N GLY A 24 -9.43 -2.15 -15.38
CA GLY A 24 -9.41 -3.52 -15.91
C GLY A 24 -10.79 -4.17 -16.02
N LEU A 25 -11.63 -4.01 -14.99
CA LEU A 25 -12.92 -4.71 -14.88
C LEU A 25 -14.10 -3.93 -15.45
N MET A 26 -14.07 -2.59 -15.42
CA MET A 26 -15.17 -1.74 -15.90
C MET A 26 -14.89 -1.09 -17.26
N VAL A 27 -13.69 -0.54 -17.47
CA VAL A 27 -13.38 0.21 -18.71
C VAL A 27 -12.93 -0.72 -19.83
N TYR A 28 -12.02 -1.65 -19.55
CA TYR A 28 -11.41 -2.55 -20.53
C TYR A 28 -11.93 -3.99 -20.43
N THR A 29 -13.17 -4.17 -19.94
CA THR A 29 -13.76 -5.49 -19.69
C THR A 29 -13.78 -6.36 -20.94
N GLY A 30 -13.48 -7.66 -20.79
CA GLY A 30 -13.46 -8.61 -21.92
C GLY A 30 -12.27 -8.48 -22.89
N SER A 31 -11.35 -7.54 -22.67
CA SER A 31 -10.14 -7.37 -23.47
C SER A 31 -8.91 -7.98 -22.79
N ALA A 32 -7.90 -8.36 -23.58
CA ALA A 32 -6.62 -8.85 -23.05
C ALA A 32 -5.92 -7.80 -22.16
N LEU A 33 -6.06 -6.52 -22.49
CA LEU A 33 -5.60 -5.40 -21.66
C LEU A 33 -6.32 -5.36 -20.31
N GLY A 34 -7.64 -5.53 -20.30
CA GLY A 34 -8.43 -5.55 -19.05
C GLY A 34 -7.98 -6.65 -18.09
N THR A 35 -7.75 -7.85 -18.61
CA THR A 35 -7.18 -8.97 -17.84
C THR A 35 -5.80 -8.63 -17.29
N GLY A 36 -4.92 -8.04 -18.11
CA GLY A 36 -3.59 -7.60 -17.67
C GLY A 36 -3.64 -6.56 -16.55
N LEU A 37 -4.54 -5.57 -16.65
CA LEU A 37 -4.74 -4.54 -15.63
C LEU A 37 -5.31 -5.13 -14.33
N ALA A 38 -6.24 -6.07 -14.42
CA ALA A 38 -6.79 -6.75 -13.24
C ALA A 38 -5.72 -7.57 -12.51
N ILE A 39 -4.86 -8.28 -13.23
CA ILE A 39 -3.71 -9.02 -12.64
C ILE A 39 -2.75 -8.03 -11.97
N ALA A 40 -2.40 -6.93 -12.63
CA ALA A 40 -1.53 -5.90 -12.06
C ALA A 40 -2.13 -5.27 -10.79
N GLY A 41 -3.44 -4.99 -10.81
CA GLY A 41 -4.19 -4.49 -9.63
C GLY A 41 -4.18 -5.49 -8.48
N ALA A 42 -4.34 -6.79 -8.76
CA ALA A 42 -4.25 -7.84 -7.75
C ALA A 42 -2.86 -7.93 -7.13
N ILE A 43 -1.80 -7.85 -7.94
CA ILE A 43 -0.41 -7.83 -7.45
C ILE A 43 -0.16 -6.60 -6.56
N ALA A 44 -0.61 -5.41 -6.98
CA ALA A 44 -0.48 -4.19 -6.18
C ALA A 44 -1.26 -4.27 -4.85
N ALA A 45 -2.48 -4.81 -4.87
CA ALA A 45 -3.29 -5.03 -3.67
C ALA A 45 -2.63 -6.02 -2.70
N ILE A 46 -2.17 -7.17 -3.21
CA ILE A 46 -1.45 -8.18 -2.42
C ILE A 46 -0.14 -7.61 -1.86
N SER A 47 0.58 -6.80 -2.65
CA SER A 47 1.79 -6.09 -2.20
C SER A 47 1.50 -5.07 -1.08
N GLY A 48 0.31 -4.47 -1.06
CA GLY A 48 -0.17 -3.60 0.03
C GLY A 48 -0.72 -4.37 1.24
N LEU A 49 -1.24 -5.60 1.03
CA LEU A 49 -1.88 -6.43 2.05
C LEU A 49 -0.89 -7.32 2.81
N LEU A 50 0.09 -7.90 2.12
CA LEU A 50 1.17 -8.70 2.71
C LEU A 50 2.14 -7.88 3.56
N GLY A 51 1.86 -6.59 3.75
CA GLY A 51 2.31 -5.86 4.93
C GLY A 51 3.81 -5.62 5.03
N PHE A 52 4.58 -5.84 3.96
CA PHE A 52 5.96 -5.41 3.94
C PHE A 52 6.01 -3.92 3.62
N CYS A 53 5.95 -3.12 4.68
CA CYS A 53 6.58 -1.81 4.76
C CYS A 53 8.12 -1.99 4.66
N GLY A 54 8.60 -2.72 3.65
CA GLY A 54 9.96 -3.24 3.60
C GLY A 54 11.00 -2.16 3.66
N LEU A 55 10.70 -1.04 3.02
CA LEU A 55 11.58 0.12 3.09
C LEU A 55 11.69 0.67 4.53
N TYR A 56 10.60 0.69 5.30
CA TYR A 56 10.58 1.20 6.67
C TYR A 56 11.11 0.22 7.73
N SER A 57 10.88 -1.09 7.54
CA SER A 57 11.48 -2.13 8.39
C SER A 57 12.99 -2.26 8.13
N LEU A 58 13.45 -2.02 6.89
CA LEU A 58 14.87 -2.00 6.52
C LEU A 58 15.54 -0.67 6.92
N LEU A 59 14.81 0.45 6.89
CA LEU A 59 15.24 1.76 7.41
C LEU A 59 15.13 1.89 8.94
N GLY A 60 14.66 0.85 9.65
CA GLY A 60 14.63 0.82 11.12
C GLY A 60 13.68 1.84 11.77
N ILE A 61 12.74 2.41 11.01
CA ILE A 61 11.85 3.47 11.53
C ILE A 61 10.70 2.82 12.30
N ASN A 62 10.94 2.63 13.60
CA ASN A 62 9.95 2.24 14.58
C ASN A 62 9.04 3.43 14.92
N THR A 63 7.74 3.32 14.65
CA THR A 63 6.72 4.30 15.05
C THR A 63 6.08 3.98 16.40
N ARG A 64 6.76 3.18 17.25
CA ARG A 64 6.38 3.14 18.67
C ARG A 64 6.57 4.54 19.22
N LYS A 65 5.49 5.11 19.77
CA LYS A 65 5.57 6.25 20.66
C LYS A 65 6.59 5.88 21.75
N ALA A 66 7.69 6.62 21.82
CA ALA A 66 8.32 6.81 23.11
C ALA A 66 7.25 7.44 23.99
N ASP A 67 6.73 6.67 24.95
CA ASP A 67 6.21 7.24 26.19
C ASP A 67 7.38 8.04 26.77
N GLN A 68 7.46 9.33 26.42
CA GLN A 68 8.39 10.27 27.03
C GLN A 68 7.81 10.67 28.38
N ARG A 69 7.92 9.76 29.33
CA ARG A 69 7.91 10.12 30.73
C ARG A 69 9.36 10.03 31.19
N PRO A 70 9.99 11.14 31.60
CA PRO A 70 11.30 11.07 32.24
C PRO A 70 11.15 10.20 33.47
N GLN A 71 11.75 9.01 33.46
CA GLN A 71 11.93 8.24 34.69
C GLN A 71 13.13 8.87 35.39
N ALA A 72 12.82 9.86 36.23
CA ALA A 72 13.62 10.14 37.42
C ALA A 72 13.51 8.95 38.38
#